data_AF-A0A0L0T187-F1
#
_entry.id   AF-A0A0L0T187-F1
#
_cell.length_a   1.000
_cell.length_b   1.000
_cell.length_c   1.000
_cell.angle_alpha   90.00
_cell.angle_beta   90.00
_cell.angle_gamma   90.00
#
_symmetry.space_group_name_H-M   'P 1'
#
loop_
_entity.id
_entity.type
_entity.pdbx_description
1 polymer ?
#
loop_
_entity_poly.entity_id
_entity_poly.type
_entity_poly.pdbx_seq_one_letter_code
_entity_poly.pdbx_strand_id
1 'polypeptide(L)'
;MSLSNEEIERYGRQMILPNIGRPGQLAIKQASVLVVGTGGLGAPVAMYLACAGIGTLGLVDHDTVAVSNIHRQVIHTEDSVGVPKTTSARKALEKANSHVRYVEHNLLLDASNALATLRPYDVIVDCTDNVPTRYLLNDACVLLGKPLVSGSALRFDGQLTVYHYRNGPCYRCLFPTPPPPETVTNCDDGGVLGPVTGMLGSLQALEVLKMVALGESAFAGRMLLVDGLAGAFRTVKLRGRQKECAVCGDAPTIKELVDYVQFCGARPDDKTKPVKMIPANERITVRDLHARLNAVPTTTAAASATAAADSTTKAASISSSATTDGTTTAANSTTVTNVPTTSSAAAPAATSTADRSPSPVVLLDVRAPVQFGIAHLPNSINVPWRDLPSRLDEVRALAPNGTSLVVLCRRGNDSQRAVAKLREEGIECVDVIGGLEAWSADVDPEFPRY
;
A
#
# COMPACT_ATOMS: atom_id res chain seq x y z
N MET A 1 -35.37 -9.88 23.15
CA MET A 1 -34.06 -10.57 23.14
C MET A 1 -33.43 -10.48 24.52
N SER A 2 -32.61 -11.45 24.92
CA SER A 2 -31.86 -11.47 26.18
C SER A 2 -30.41 -11.90 25.95
N LEU A 3 -29.56 -11.69 26.96
CA LEU A 3 -28.22 -12.26 27.03
C LEU A 3 -28.30 -13.59 27.82
N SER A 4 -27.56 -14.61 27.40
CA SER A 4 -27.32 -15.83 28.19
C SER A 4 -26.33 -15.57 29.32
N ASN A 5 -26.18 -16.52 30.24
CA ASN A 5 -25.16 -16.41 31.29
C ASN A 5 -23.74 -16.38 30.72
N GLU A 6 -23.47 -17.16 29.67
CA GLU A 6 -22.17 -17.16 28.95
C GLU A 6 -21.87 -15.80 28.31
N GLU A 7 -22.88 -15.15 27.71
CA GLU A 7 -22.75 -13.81 27.16
C GLU A 7 -22.56 -12.76 28.26
N ILE A 8 -23.23 -12.93 29.41
CA ILE A 8 -23.05 -12.04 30.56
C ILE A 8 -21.64 -12.14 31.14
N GLU A 9 -21.08 -13.34 31.23
CA GLU A 9 -19.70 -13.58 31.63
C GLU A 9 -18.71 -12.97 30.62
N ARG A 10 -18.86 -13.32 29.32
CA ARG A 10 -18.00 -12.84 28.23
C ARG A 10 -17.98 -11.31 28.11
N TYR A 11 -19.14 -10.66 28.13
CA TYR A 11 -19.26 -9.22 27.93
C TYR A 11 -19.31 -8.43 29.24
N GLY A 12 -19.12 -9.08 30.41
CA GLY A 12 -19.26 -8.43 31.72
C GLY A 12 -18.38 -7.18 31.88
N ARG A 13 -17.14 -7.21 31.39
CA ARG A 13 -16.21 -6.06 31.42
C ARG A 13 -16.64 -4.88 30.54
N GLN A 14 -17.42 -5.14 29.49
CA GLN A 14 -17.99 -4.12 28.62
C GLN A 14 -19.30 -3.56 29.20
N MET A 15 -20.13 -4.41 29.81
CA MET A 15 -21.39 -4.01 30.44
C MET A 15 -21.23 -3.18 31.72
N ILE A 16 -20.10 -3.25 32.43
CA ILE A 16 -19.84 -2.37 33.59
C ILE A 16 -19.53 -0.91 33.18
N LEU A 17 -19.31 -0.63 31.88
CA LEU A 17 -19.10 0.74 31.41
C LEU A 17 -20.42 1.53 31.54
N PRO A 18 -20.45 2.69 32.23
CA PRO A 18 -21.70 3.40 32.56
C PRO A 18 -22.61 3.70 31.37
N ASN A 19 -22.01 3.99 30.21
CA ASN A 19 -22.75 4.36 29.00
C ASN A 19 -23.21 3.14 28.19
N ILE A 20 -22.63 1.95 28.41
CA ILE A 20 -23.02 0.72 27.69
C ILE A 20 -24.09 -0.03 28.48
N GLY A 21 -23.77 -0.50 29.69
CA GLY A 21 -24.69 -1.30 30.49
C GLY A 21 -25.17 -2.58 29.79
N ARG A 22 -26.19 -3.21 30.37
CA ARG A 22 -26.98 -4.26 29.70
C ARG A 22 -27.73 -3.76 28.44
N PRO A 23 -28.30 -2.53 28.39
CA PRO A 23 -29.02 -2.06 27.20
C PRO A 23 -28.12 -1.92 25.96
N GLY A 24 -26.93 -1.30 26.11
CA GLY A 24 -25.97 -1.14 25.01
C GLY A 24 -25.43 -2.47 24.51
N GLN A 25 -25.17 -3.44 25.41
CA GLN A 25 -24.79 -4.79 24.98
C GLN A 25 -25.91 -5.52 24.22
N LEU A 26 -27.17 -5.34 24.63
CA LEU A 26 -28.32 -5.86 23.89
C LEU A 26 -28.48 -5.19 22.52
N ALA A 27 -28.15 -3.90 22.38
CA ALA A 27 -28.17 -3.19 21.11
C ALA A 27 -27.05 -3.68 20.17
N ILE A 28 -25.83 -3.89 20.69
CA ILE A 28 -24.72 -4.50 19.94
C ILE A 28 -25.11 -5.90 19.45
N LYS A 29 -25.69 -6.74 20.31
CA LYS A 29 -26.20 -8.08 19.96
C LYS A 29 -27.34 -8.07 18.93
N GLN A 30 -28.09 -6.98 18.82
CA GLN A 30 -29.17 -6.83 17.83
C GLN A 30 -28.67 -6.31 16.48
N ALA A 31 -27.58 -5.54 16.48
CA ALA A 31 -27.06 -4.88 15.31
C ALA A 31 -26.38 -5.83 14.32
N SER A 32 -26.42 -5.43 13.05
CA SER A 32 -25.81 -6.09 11.91
C SER A 32 -24.85 -5.14 11.20
N VAL A 33 -23.63 -5.60 10.92
CA VAL A 33 -22.57 -4.76 10.33
C VAL A 33 -21.96 -5.44 9.13
N LEU A 34 -21.71 -4.69 8.04
CA LEU A 34 -20.96 -5.16 6.89
C LEU A 34 -19.56 -4.54 6.88
N VAL A 35 -18.52 -5.37 6.88
CA VAL A 35 -17.13 -4.95 6.70
C VAL A 35 -16.74 -5.23 5.26
N VAL A 36 -16.40 -4.17 4.51
CA VAL A 36 -16.05 -4.25 3.09
C VAL A 36 -14.54 -4.09 2.93
N GLY A 37 -13.88 -5.18 2.55
CA GLY A 37 -12.44 -5.38 2.65
C GLY A 37 -12.06 -5.99 4.00
N THR A 38 -11.46 -7.18 3.98
CA THR A 38 -10.96 -7.90 5.17
C THR A 38 -9.44 -7.75 5.36
N GLY A 39 -8.83 -6.80 4.64
CA GLY A 39 -7.41 -6.45 4.71
C GLY A 39 -7.01 -5.66 5.97
N GLY A 40 -6.03 -4.74 5.84
CA GLY A 40 -5.35 -4.15 7.00
C GLY A 40 -6.25 -3.35 7.95
N LEU A 41 -7.27 -2.70 7.41
CA LEU A 41 -8.33 -2.02 8.19
C LEU A 41 -9.43 -3.01 8.62
N GLY A 42 -9.81 -3.92 7.74
CA GLY A 42 -10.90 -4.88 7.99
C GLY A 42 -10.60 -5.90 9.08
N ALA A 43 -9.35 -6.36 9.18
CA ALA A 43 -8.87 -7.32 10.17
C ALA A 43 -9.17 -6.87 11.63
N PRO A 44 -8.68 -5.72 12.12
CA PRO A 44 -9.03 -5.22 13.45
C PRO A 44 -10.51 -4.84 13.57
N VAL A 45 -11.16 -4.29 12.52
CA VAL A 45 -12.60 -3.98 12.55
C VAL A 45 -13.41 -5.22 12.88
N ALA A 46 -13.23 -6.28 12.08
CA ALA A 46 -13.98 -7.52 12.24
C ALA A 46 -13.70 -8.17 13.60
N MET A 47 -12.43 -8.22 14.02
CA MET A 47 -12.02 -8.81 15.30
C MET A 47 -12.64 -8.08 16.51
N TYR A 48 -12.56 -6.75 16.57
CA TYR A 48 -13.13 -6.00 17.68
C TYR A 48 -14.66 -6.04 17.70
N LEU A 49 -15.33 -6.01 16.56
CA LEU A 49 -16.80 -6.15 16.50
C LEU A 49 -17.28 -7.55 16.90
N ALA A 50 -16.57 -8.59 16.47
CA ALA A 50 -16.85 -9.96 16.88
C ALA A 50 -16.65 -10.14 18.39
N CYS A 51 -15.51 -9.71 18.94
CA CYS A 51 -15.21 -9.81 20.37
C CYS A 51 -16.17 -8.97 21.24
N ALA A 52 -16.65 -7.82 20.74
CA ALA A 52 -17.66 -7.00 21.41
C ALA A 52 -19.09 -7.60 21.34
N GLY A 53 -19.30 -8.67 20.58
CA GLY A 53 -20.57 -9.41 20.52
C GLY A 53 -21.60 -8.86 19.55
N ILE A 54 -21.18 -8.31 18.40
CA ILE A 54 -22.10 -7.85 17.34
C ILE A 54 -23.04 -8.98 16.88
N GLY A 55 -24.32 -8.71 16.65
CA GLY A 55 -25.31 -9.75 16.33
C GLY A 55 -25.05 -10.49 15.02
N THR A 56 -24.79 -9.73 13.95
CA THR A 56 -24.39 -10.28 12.64
C THR A 56 -23.21 -9.50 12.07
N LEU A 57 -22.20 -10.20 11.57
CA LEU A 57 -21.05 -9.61 10.91
C LEU A 57 -20.91 -10.16 9.48
N GLY A 58 -21.19 -9.32 8.49
CA GLY A 58 -20.92 -9.59 7.09
C GLY A 58 -19.49 -9.23 6.72
N LEU A 59 -18.85 -10.07 5.91
CA LEU A 59 -17.49 -9.89 5.42
C LEU A 59 -17.50 -9.91 3.89
N VAL A 60 -17.15 -8.79 3.24
CA VAL A 60 -16.97 -8.72 1.78
C VAL A 60 -15.48 -8.67 1.46
N ASP A 61 -15.01 -9.59 0.64
CA ASP A 61 -13.69 -9.54 0.01
C ASP A 61 -13.72 -10.43 -1.25
N HIS A 62 -12.76 -10.24 -2.15
CA HIS A 62 -12.57 -11.07 -3.34
C HIS A 62 -11.16 -11.67 -3.43
N ASP A 63 -10.22 -11.17 -2.60
CA ASP A 63 -8.85 -11.64 -2.59
C ASP A 63 -8.73 -13.01 -1.90
N THR A 64 -7.62 -13.69 -2.20
CA THR A 64 -7.04 -14.70 -1.32
C THR A 64 -5.95 -14.09 -0.42
N VAL A 65 -5.63 -14.73 0.70
CA VAL A 65 -4.54 -14.32 1.59
C VAL A 65 -3.20 -14.50 0.87
N ALA A 66 -2.31 -13.51 0.99
CA ALA A 66 -0.96 -13.53 0.42
C ALA A 66 0.10 -13.25 1.50
N VAL A 67 1.31 -13.81 1.36
CA VAL A 67 2.42 -13.58 2.31
C VAL A 67 2.75 -12.09 2.45
N SER A 68 2.76 -11.34 1.33
CA SER A 68 2.99 -9.89 1.29
C SER A 68 1.94 -9.04 2.02
N ASN A 69 0.85 -9.66 2.49
CA ASN A 69 -0.25 -9.01 3.18
C ASN A 69 -0.21 -9.27 4.71
N ILE A 70 0.46 -10.33 5.18
CA ILE A 70 0.43 -10.78 6.59
C ILE A 70 0.94 -9.70 7.56
N HIS A 71 1.94 -8.90 7.18
CA HIS A 71 2.50 -7.82 8.02
C HIS A 71 1.49 -6.76 8.50
N ARG A 72 0.33 -6.65 7.83
CA ARG A 72 -0.74 -5.69 8.16
C ARG A 72 -2.11 -6.34 8.37
N GLN A 73 -2.34 -7.56 7.90
CA GLN A 73 -3.64 -8.24 7.92
C GLN A 73 -3.71 -9.27 9.05
N VAL A 74 -3.61 -8.79 10.29
CA VAL A 74 -3.39 -9.60 11.52
C VAL A 74 -4.48 -10.62 11.87
N ILE A 75 -5.58 -10.68 11.11
CA ILE A 75 -6.62 -11.71 11.21
C ILE A 75 -6.26 -12.99 10.41
N HIS A 76 -5.31 -12.89 9.50
CA HIS A 76 -4.81 -13.98 8.66
C HIS A 76 -3.47 -14.49 9.16
N THR A 77 -3.18 -15.77 8.90
CA THR A 77 -1.91 -16.43 9.22
C THR A 77 -1.23 -16.96 7.96
N GLU A 78 0.05 -17.32 8.04
CA GLU A 78 0.79 -17.94 6.94
C GLU A 78 0.12 -19.25 6.46
N ASP A 79 -0.41 -20.06 7.39
CA ASP A 79 -1.21 -21.26 7.09
C ASP A 79 -2.46 -21.00 6.23
N SER A 80 -2.91 -19.74 6.15
CA SER A 80 -4.10 -19.36 5.40
C SER A 80 -3.80 -18.78 4.01
N VAL A 81 -2.53 -18.70 3.59
CA VAL A 81 -2.14 -18.25 2.25
C VAL A 81 -2.85 -19.05 1.16
N GLY A 82 -3.39 -18.35 0.16
CA GLY A 82 -4.21 -18.94 -0.91
C GLY A 82 -5.68 -19.20 -0.56
N VAL A 83 -6.08 -19.14 0.72
CA VAL A 83 -7.49 -19.21 1.13
C VAL A 83 -8.18 -17.86 0.86
N PRO A 84 -9.46 -17.82 0.42
CA PRO A 84 -10.23 -16.57 0.34
C PRO A 84 -10.21 -15.80 1.66
N LYS A 85 -10.01 -14.47 1.60
CA LYS A 85 -9.85 -13.67 2.83
C LYS A 85 -11.09 -13.69 3.70
N THR A 86 -12.30 -13.69 3.13
CA THR A 86 -13.56 -13.86 3.88
C THR A 86 -13.56 -15.15 4.71
N THR A 87 -13.09 -16.26 4.12
CA THR A 87 -13.09 -17.58 4.75
C THR A 87 -12.02 -17.70 5.82
N SER A 88 -10.82 -17.13 5.58
CA SER A 88 -9.75 -17.03 6.58
C SER A 88 -10.22 -16.18 7.77
N ALA A 89 -10.79 -15.00 7.51
CA ALA A 89 -11.33 -14.11 8.52
C ALA A 89 -12.46 -14.78 9.34
N ARG A 90 -13.49 -15.36 8.70
CA ARG A 90 -14.57 -16.05 9.42
C ARG A 90 -14.03 -17.12 10.37
N LYS A 91 -13.12 -17.98 9.91
CA LYS A 91 -12.52 -19.04 10.74
C LYS A 91 -11.75 -18.48 11.94
N ALA A 92 -11.11 -17.32 11.83
CA ALA A 92 -10.46 -16.66 12.94
C ALA A 92 -11.48 -16.07 13.94
N LEU A 93 -12.55 -15.47 13.44
CA LEU A 93 -13.59 -14.83 14.26
C LEU A 93 -14.45 -15.84 15.02
N GLU A 94 -14.80 -16.98 14.40
CA GLU A 94 -15.53 -18.08 15.06
C GLU A 94 -14.76 -18.65 16.26
N LYS A 95 -13.42 -18.72 16.17
CA LYS A 95 -12.55 -19.11 17.29
C LYS A 95 -12.53 -18.08 18.40
N ALA A 96 -12.66 -16.79 18.08
CA ALA A 96 -12.67 -15.70 19.06
C ALA A 96 -14.04 -15.57 19.76
N ASN A 97 -15.13 -15.61 18.99
CA ASN A 97 -16.50 -15.53 19.49
C ASN A 97 -17.49 -16.30 18.60
N SER A 98 -18.04 -17.38 19.13
CA SER A 98 -19.03 -18.24 18.46
C SER A 98 -20.48 -17.77 18.60
N HIS A 99 -20.77 -16.74 19.40
CA HIS A 99 -22.13 -16.21 19.57
C HIS A 99 -22.58 -15.27 18.43
N VAL A 100 -21.66 -14.88 17.55
CA VAL A 100 -21.87 -13.93 16.45
C VAL A 100 -22.24 -14.69 15.17
N ARG A 101 -23.24 -14.20 14.42
CA ARG A 101 -23.55 -14.76 13.09
C ARG A 101 -22.65 -14.15 12.02
N TYR A 102 -21.72 -14.93 11.49
CA TYR A 102 -20.87 -14.52 10.37
C TYR A 102 -21.53 -14.80 9.02
N VAL A 103 -21.36 -13.90 8.05
CA VAL A 103 -21.85 -14.06 6.67
C VAL A 103 -20.72 -13.71 5.69
N GLU A 104 -20.31 -14.66 4.87
CA GLU A 104 -19.30 -14.44 3.84
C GLU A 104 -19.92 -13.95 2.52
N HIS A 105 -19.33 -12.91 1.94
CA HIS A 105 -19.59 -12.42 0.59
C HIS A 105 -18.27 -12.44 -0.17
N ASN A 106 -17.88 -13.62 -0.69
CA ASN A 106 -16.66 -13.79 -1.49
C ASN A 106 -16.91 -13.27 -2.92
N LEU A 107 -16.94 -11.95 -3.09
CA LEU A 107 -17.27 -11.26 -4.33
C LEU A 107 -16.56 -9.91 -4.44
N LEU A 108 -16.33 -9.46 -5.68
CA LEU A 108 -15.94 -8.09 -5.95
C LEU A 108 -17.19 -7.20 -5.85
N LEU A 109 -17.17 -6.18 -5.01
CA LEU A 109 -18.32 -5.29 -4.86
C LEU A 109 -18.40 -4.34 -6.06
N ASP A 110 -19.54 -4.34 -6.76
CA ASP A 110 -19.80 -3.53 -7.95
C ASP A 110 -21.23 -2.95 -7.96
N ALA A 111 -21.57 -2.17 -8.98
CA ALA A 111 -22.87 -1.52 -9.10
C ALA A 111 -24.06 -2.50 -9.20
N SER A 112 -23.85 -3.70 -9.74
CA SER A 112 -24.87 -4.73 -9.92
C SER A 112 -25.22 -5.44 -8.61
N ASN A 113 -24.23 -5.61 -7.72
CA ASN A 113 -24.39 -6.39 -6.49
C ASN A 113 -24.47 -5.56 -5.20
N ALA A 114 -23.91 -4.34 -5.16
CA ALA A 114 -23.76 -3.57 -3.91
C ALA A 114 -25.09 -3.30 -3.18
N LEU A 115 -26.17 -2.90 -3.88
CA LEU A 115 -27.46 -2.63 -3.23
C LEU A 115 -28.07 -3.88 -2.60
N ALA A 116 -27.83 -5.06 -3.15
CA ALA A 116 -28.31 -6.32 -2.58
C ALA A 116 -27.46 -6.74 -1.38
N THR A 117 -26.13 -6.67 -1.51
CA THR A 117 -25.16 -7.03 -0.46
C THR A 117 -25.26 -6.13 0.78
N LEU A 118 -25.43 -4.81 0.60
CA LEU A 118 -25.47 -3.85 1.71
C LEU A 118 -26.83 -3.82 2.44
N ARG A 119 -27.95 -4.13 1.76
CA ARG A 119 -29.31 -3.99 2.29
C ARG A 119 -29.55 -4.64 3.67
N PRO A 120 -29.06 -5.87 3.97
CA PRO A 120 -29.35 -6.56 5.23
C PRO A 120 -28.64 -6.02 6.48
N TYR A 121 -27.77 -5.00 6.36
CA TYR A 121 -26.88 -4.56 7.44
C TYR A 121 -27.22 -3.14 7.92
N ASP A 122 -27.17 -2.89 9.22
CA ASP A 122 -27.50 -1.59 9.82
C ASP A 122 -26.40 -0.54 9.61
N VAL A 123 -25.14 -0.97 9.67
CA VAL A 123 -23.96 -0.10 9.50
C VAL A 123 -23.00 -0.72 8.48
N ILE A 124 -22.48 0.10 7.57
CA ILE A 124 -21.49 -0.31 6.58
C ILE A 124 -20.13 0.28 6.97
N VAL A 125 -19.07 -0.52 6.86
CA VAL A 125 -17.69 -0.11 7.15
C VAL A 125 -16.85 -0.25 5.90
N ASP A 126 -16.36 0.89 5.39
CA ASP A 126 -15.40 0.94 4.28
C ASP A 126 -13.99 0.73 4.83
N CYS A 127 -13.46 -0.47 4.60
CA CYS A 127 -12.10 -0.88 4.89
C CYS A 127 -11.29 -1.07 3.59
N THR A 128 -11.73 -0.45 2.49
CA THR A 128 -11.11 -0.57 1.17
C THR A 128 -10.02 0.48 0.95
N ASP A 129 -9.08 0.14 0.06
CA ASP A 129 -7.89 0.92 -0.27
C ASP A 129 -7.95 1.57 -1.66
N ASN A 130 -9.12 1.52 -2.33
CA ASN A 130 -9.32 2.06 -3.66
C ASN A 130 -10.47 3.10 -3.72
N VAL A 131 -10.29 4.14 -4.53
CA VAL A 131 -11.24 5.24 -4.70
C VAL A 131 -12.56 4.82 -5.36
N PRO A 132 -12.59 3.98 -6.42
CA PRO A 132 -13.84 3.49 -7.03
C PRO A 132 -14.82 2.86 -6.02
N THR A 133 -14.36 1.91 -5.20
CA THR A 133 -15.21 1.26 -4.19
C THR A 133 -15.66 2.23 -3.11
N ARG A 134 -14.87 3.25 -2.75
CA ARG A 134 -15.31 4.30 -1.82
C ARG A 134 -16.48 5.13 -2.34
N TYR A 135 -16.48 5.49 -3.63
CA TYR A 135 -17.63 6.16 -4.26
C TYR A 135 -18.85 5.23 -4.37
N LEU A 136 -18.65 3.97 -4.77
CA LEU A 136 -19.70 2.94 -4.80
C LEU A 136 -20.37 2.76 -3.44
N LEU A 137 -19.57 2.57 -2.38
CA LEU A 137 -20.06 2.40 -1.01
C LEU A 137 -20.78 3.65 -0.52
N ASN A 138 -20.26 4.84 -0.80
CA ASN A 138 -20.93 6.09 -0.44
C ASN A 138 -22.33 6.16 -1.05
N ASP A 139 -22.42 5.99 -2.37
CA ASP A 139 -23.67 6.20 -3.08
C ASP A 139 -24.68 5.10 -2.73
N ALA A 140 -24.25 3.84 -2.60
CA ALA A 140 -25.07 2.74 -2.13
C ALA A 140 -25.59 2.97 -0.69
N CYS A 141 -24.75 3.49 0.20
CA CYS A 141 -25.15 3.83 1.57
C CYS A 141 -26.20 4.95 1.59
N VAL A 142 -26.03 6.01 0.78
CA VAL A 142 -27.02 7.09 0.66
C VAL A 142 -28.35 6.56 0.09
N LEU A 143 -28.31 5.78 -0.99
CA LEU A 143 -29.52 5.21 -1.62
C LEU A 143 -30.27 4.23 -0.71
N LEU A 144 -29.57 3.58 0.23
CA LEU A 144 -30.15 2.67 1.22
C LEU A 144 -30.47 3.33 2.57
N GLY A 145 -30.14 4.61 2.77
CA GLY A 145 -30.32 5.31 4.06
C GLY A 145 -29.43 4.79 5.19
N LYS A 146 -28.24 4.26 4.86
CA LYS A 146 -27.32 3.60 5.81
C LYS A 146 -26.09 4.46 6.12
N PRO A 147 -25.62 4.52 7.37
CA PRO A 147 -24.39 5.21 7.71
C PRO A 147 -23.16 4.43 7.26
N LEU A 148 -22.12 5.16 6.86
CA LEU A 148 -20.86 4.61 6.35
C LEU A 148 -19.69 5.06 7.23
N VAL A 149 -19.03 4.11 7.89
CA VAL A 149 -17.80 4.35 8.66
C VAL A 149 -16.60 4.06 7.75
N SER A 150 -15.96 5.11 7.23
CA SER A 150 -14.88 5.00 6.25
C SER A 150 -13.53 5.36 6.86
N GLY A 151 -12.54 4.51 6.63
CA GLY A 151 -11.15 4.72 7.01
C GLY A 151 -10.22 4.50 5.82
N SER A 152 -9.05 5.13 5.81
CA SER A 152 -7.97 4.81 4.87
C SER A 152 -6.62 5.14 5.48
N ALA A 153 -5.61 4.31 5.22
CA ALA A 153 -4.23 4.56 5.55
C ALA A 153 -3.37 4.57 4.27
N LEU A 154 -2.29 5.35 4.28
CA LEU A 154 -1.26 5.35 3.24
C LEU A 154 0.06 5.75 3.89
N ARG A 155 1.15 5.01 3.63
CA ARG A 155 2.45 5.20 4.29
C ARG A 155 2.33 5.16 5.83
N PHE A 156 2.50 6.31 6.48
CA PHE A 156 2.36 6.52 7.93
C PHE A 156 1.05 7.24 8.29
N ASP A 157 0.31 7.72 7.29
CA ASP A 157 -0.83 8.60 7.45
C ASP A 157 -2.15 7.84 7.47
N GLY A 158 -3.14 8.42 8.14
CA GLY A 158 -4.46 7.84 8.32
C GLY A 158 -5.57 8.86 8.35
N GLN A 159 -6.76 8.46 7.89
CA GLN A 159 -7.99 9.23 8.08
C GLN A 159 -9.19 8.34 8.42
N LEU A 160 -10.13 8.91 9.15
CA LEU A 160 -11.38 8.28 9.58
C LEU A 160 -12.53 9.31 9.57
N THR A 161 -13.70 8.93 9.07
CA THR A 161 -14.92 9.74 9.08
C THR A 161 -16.17 8.85 9.07
N VAL A 162 -17.26 9.31 9.70
CA VAL A 162 -18.59 8.72 9.56
C VAL A 162 -19.45 9.59 8.64
N TYR A 163 -19.83 9.01 7.50
CA TYR A 163 -20.64 9.63 6.47
C TYR A 163 -22.12 9.20 6.56
N HIS A 164 -23.00 10.06 6.06
CA HIS A 164 -24.45 9.84 5.97
C HIS A 164 -25.16 9.46 7.30
N TYR A 165 -24.54 9.74 8.45
CA TYR A 165 -25.14 9.54 9.76
C TYR A 165 -25.87 10.81 10.22
N ARG A 166 -27.13 10.69 10.65
CA ARG A 166 -27.97 11.79 11.20
C ARG A 166 -27.91 13.10 10.39
N ASN A 167 -28.21 13.03 9.09
CA ASN A 167 -28.16 14.16 8.16
C ASN A 167 -26.75 14.80 7.98
N GLY A 168 -25.69 14.07 8.36
CA GLY A 168 -24.30 14.43 8.09
C GLY A 168 -23.96 14.36 6.59
N PRO A 169 -22.79 14.91 6.19
CA PRO A 169 -22.32 14.84 4.81
C PRO A 169 -22.13 13.39 4.35
N CYS A 170 -22.34 13.13 3.06
CA CYS A 170 -21.83 11.92 2.40
C CYS A 170 -20.41 12.21 1.86
N TYR A 171 -19.69 11.19 1.38
CA TYR A 171 -18.36 11.35 0.77
C TYR A 171 -18.37 12.36 -0.39
N ARG A 172 -19.37 12.28 -1.29
CA ARG A 172 -19.59 13.27 -2.36
C ARG A 172 -19.85 14.70 -1.88
N CYS A 173 -20.31 14.92 -0.65
CA CYS A 173 -20.38 16.27 -0.09
C CYS A 173 -18.99 16.87 0.13
N LEU A 174 -17.94 16.08 0.30
CA LEU A 174 -16.55 16.54 0.42
C LEU A 174 -15.84 16.50 -0.94
N PHE A 175 -16.00 15.40 -1.68
CA PHE A 175 -15.33 15.11 -2.93
C PHE A 175 -16.39 14.84 -4.02
N PRO A 176 -16.94 15.87 -4.69
CA PRO A 176 -18.07 15.68 -5.61
C PRO A 176 -17.72 14.83 -6.84
N THR A 177 -16.52 15.06 -7.37
CA THR A 177 -15.91 14.39 -8.51
C THR A 177 -14.68 13.58 -8.06
N PRO A 178 -14.47 12.38 -8.65
CA PRO A 178 -13.27 11.58 -8.38
C PRO A 178 -12.03 12.31 -8.90
N PRO A 179 -10.88 12.19 -8.21
CA PRO A 179 -9.60 12.58 -8.79
C PRO A 179 -9.30 11.71 -10.02
N PRO A 180 -8.52 12.21 -11.01
CA PRO A 180 -8.08 11.40 -12.14
C PRO A 180 -7.35 10.13 -11.66
N PRO A 181 -7.58 8.96 -12.27
CA PRO A 181 -7.04 7.68 -11.79
C PRO A 181 -5.51 7.68 -11.67
N GLU A 182 -4.85 8.35 -12.62
CA GLU A 182 -3.40 8.57 -12.68
C GLU A 182 -2.79 9.23 -11.43
N THR A 183 -3.62 9.91 -10.63
CA THR A 183 -3.22 10.65 -9.42
C THR A 183 -3.53 9.90 -8.12
N VAL A 184 -4.20 8.76 -8.20
CA VAL A 184 -4.59 7.94 -7.03
C VAL A 184 -3.48 6.95 -6.70
N THR A 185 -2.86 7.09 -5.53
CA THR A 185 -1.91 6.10 -4.99
C THR A 185 -2.62 5.15 -4.02
N ASN A 186 -2.51 3.84 -4.22
CA ASN A 186 -3.07 2.81 -3.33
C ASN A 186 -2.03 2.32 -2.29
N CYS A 187 -2.43 1.41 -1.40
CA CYS A 187 -1.56 0.84 -0.36
C CYS A 187 -0.36 0.05 -0.90
N ASP A 188 -0.51 -0.62 -2.04
CA ASP A 188 0.52 -1.50 -2.60
C ASP A 188 1.62 -0.69 -3.31
N ASP A 189 1.25 0.40 -4.01
CA ASP A 189 2.19 1.31 -4.69
C ASP A 189 2.85 2.30 -3.71
N GLY A 190 2.07 2.83 -2.77
CA GLY A 190 2.53 3.82 -1.80
C GLY A 190 3.30 3.24 -0.63
N GLY A 191 3.07 1.96 -0.30
CA GLY A 191 3.44 1.33 0.96
C GLY A 191 2.50 1.74 2.10
N VAL A 192 2.36 0.90 3.13
CA VAL A 192 1.56 1.20 4.33
C VAL A 192 2.08 0.46 5.56
N LEU A 193 2.15 1.14 6.71
CA LEU A 193 2.62 0.59 7.98
C LEU A 193 1.49 -0.12 8.74
N GLY A 194 1.66 -1.41 9.06
CA GLY A 194 0.64 -2.25 9.70
C GLY A 194 -0.01 -1.66 10.97
N PRO A 195 0.75 -1.11 11.94
CA PRO A 195 0.21 -0.37 13.08
C PRO A 195 -0.76 0.76 12.74
N VAL A 196 -0.58 1.47 11.62
CA VAL A 196 -1.47 2.57 11.21
C VAL A 196 -2.83 2.02 10.78
N THR A 197 -2.85 0.95 9.97
CA THR A 197 -4.10 0.27 9.61
C THR A 197 -4.75 -0.41 10.81
N GLY A 198 -3.95 -1.01 11.70
CA GLY A 198 -4.40 -1.62 12.95
C GLY A 198 -5.16 -0.62 13.83
N MET A 199 -4.57 0.56 14.02
CA MET A 199 -5.15 1.65 14.82
C MET A 199 -6.40 2.25 14.18
N LEU A 200 -6.38 2.59 12.89
CA LEU A 200 -7.55 3.15 12.21
C LEU A 200 -8.73 2.17 12.20
N GLY A 201 -8.49 0.89 11.92
CA GLY A 201 -9.56 -0.11 11.95
C GLY A 201 -10.11 -0.35 13.36
N SER A 202 -9.27 -0.25 14.39
CA SER A 202 -9.74 -0.24 15.79
C SER A 202 -10.64 0.97 16.09
N LEU A 203 -10.31 2.14 15.54
CA LEU A 203 -11.14 3.35 15.65
C LEU A 203 -12.43 3.25 14.82
N GLN A 204 -12.42 2.59 13.66
CA GLN A 204 -13.63 2.28 12.88
C GLN A 204 -14.58 1.38 13.69
N ALA A 205 -14.08 0.30 14.32
CA ALA A 205 -14.89 -0.53 15.22
C ALA A 205 -15.46 0.28 16.40
N LEU A 206 -14.66 1.17 16.99
CA LEU A 206 -15.12 2.03 18.09
C LEU A 206 -16.24 2.99 17.66
N GLU A 207 -16.21 3.57 16.45
CA GLU A 207 -17.33 4.36 15.94
C GLU A 207 -18.58 3.52 15.75
N VAL A 208 -18.47 2.33 15.15
CA VAL A 208 -19.60 1.41 14.98
C VAL A 208 -20.22 1.04 16.34
N LEU A 209 -19.40 0.68 17.33
CA LEU A 209 -19.89 0.33 18.67
C LEU A 209 -20.59 1.50 19.36
N LYS A 210 -20.09 2.73 19.25
CA LYS A 210 -20.79 3.93 19.76
C LYS A 210 -22.09 4.19 19.01
N MET A 211 -22.11 4.00 17.69
CA MET A 211 -23.31 4.21 16.87
C MET A 211 -24.43 3.24 17.25
N VAL A 212 -24.11 1.97 17.51
CA VAL A 212 -25.13 0.94 17.85
C VAL A 212 -25.49 0.93 19.33
N ALA A 213 -24.54 1.14 20.25
CA ALA A 213 -24.79 1.06 21.69
C ALA A 213 -25.30 2.36 22.30
N LEU A 214 -24.81 3.51 21.81
CA LEU A 214 -25.11 4.84 22.36
C LEU A 214 -26.01 5.66 21.43
N GLY A 215 -26.09 5.30 20.16
CA GLY A 215 -26.64 6.18 19.14
C GLY A 215 -25.79 7.45 18.97
N GLU A 216 -24.46 7.34 19.00
CA GLU A 216 -23.57 8.49 18.83
C GLU A 216 -22.34 8.17 17.97
N SER A 217 -21.77 9.19 17.34
CA SER A 217 -20.50 9.11 16.62
C SER A 217 -19.68 10.37 16.89
N ALA A 218 -18.38 10.19 17.15
CA ALA A 218 -17.46 11.32 17.28
C ALA A 218 -17.10 11.89 15.91
N PHE A 219 -17.00 11.04 14.88
CA PHE A 219 -16.54 11.42 13.55
C PHE A 219 -17.68 11.59 12.51
N ALA A 220 -18.93 11.70 12.97
CA ALA A 220 -20.01 12.24 12.15
C ALA A 220 -19.80 13.76 11.95
N GLY A 221 -19.63 14.19 10.70
CA GLY A 221 -19.34 15.60 10.36
C GLY A 221 -17.97 16.10 10.83
N ARG A 222 -17.06 15.20 11.23
CA ARG A 222 -15.68 15.48 11.63
C ARG A 222 -14.76 14.42 11.05
N MET A 223 -13.61 14.83 10.53
CA MET A 223 -12.58 13.92 10.03
C MET A 223 -11.44 13.86 11.04
N LEU A 224 -11.10 12.66 11.50
CA LEU A 224 -9.83 12.42 12.17
C LEU A 224 -8.76 12.26 11.09
N LEU A 225 -7.65 12.97 11.26
CA LEU A 225 -6.40 12.81 10.56
C LEU A 225 -5.36 12.29 11.55
N VAL A 226 -4.59 11.31 11.14
CA VAL A 226 -3.52 10.67 11.89
C VAL A 226 -2.23 10.83 11.08
N ASP A 227 -1.23 11.45 11.68
CA ASP A 227 0.15 11.44 11.20
C ASP A 227 0.93 10.48 12.10
N GLY A 228 1.17 9.27 11.60
CA GLY A 228 1.86 8.21 12.34
C GLY A 228 3.37 8.43 12.47
N LEU A 229 3.96 9.38 11.72
CA LEU A 229 5.37 9.72 11.81
C LEU A 229 5.62 10.75 12.93
N ALA A 230 4.76 11.77 13.03
CA ALA A 230 4.76 12.75 14.12
C ALA A 230 4.02 12.27 15.38
N GLY A 231 3.31 11.14 15.32
CA GLY A 231 2.45 10.64 16.41
C GLY A 231 1.25 11.55 16.70
N ALA A 232 0.80 12.32 15.70
CA ALA A 232 -0.16 13.40 15.88
C ALA A 232 -1.57 13.03 15.41
N PHE A 233 -2.56 13.41 16.21
CA PHE A 233 -4.00 13.22 15.91
C PHE A 233 -4.65 14.59 15.79
N ARG A 234 -5.28 14.88 14.65
CA ARG A 234 -5.96 16.15 14.37
C ARG A 234 -7.39 15.88 13.95
N THR A 235 -8.35 16.53 14.60
CA THR A 235 -9.76 16.44 14.20
C THR A 235 -10.19 17.72 13.47
N VAL A 236 -10.61 17.58 12.22
CA VAL A 236 -11.07 18.69 11.37
C VAL A 236 -12.60 18.64 11.28
N LYS A 237 -13.27 19.78 11.47
CA LYS A 237 -14.71 19.89 11.25
C LYS A 237 -15.00 19.91 9.75
N LEU A 238 -15.91 19.06 9.30
CA LEU A 238 -16.30 18.97 7.90
C LEU A 238 -17.44 19.95 7.60
N ARG A 239 -17.56 20.33 6.32
CA ARG A 239 -18.78 20.98 5.82
C ARG A 239 -19.96 19.99 5.90
N GLY A 240 -21.16 20.51 6.17
CA GLY A 240 -22.37 19.69 6.29
C GLY A 240 -22.81 19.07 4.95
N ARG A 241 -23.97 18.40 4.96
CA ARG A 241 -24.68 18.00 3.74
C ARG A 241 -24.83 19.19 2.79
N GLN A 242 -24.42 19.04 1.53
CA GLN A 242 -24.59 20.04 0.48
C GLN A 242 -25.94 19.83 -0.20
N LYS A 243 -26.69 20.90 -0.49
CA LYS A 243 -28.03 20.80 -1.11
C LYS A 243 -27.94 20.36 -2.57
N GLU A 244 -26.84 20.72 -3.23
CA GLU A 244 -26.52 20.45 -4.63
C GLU A 244 -25.73 19.14 -4.79
N CYS A 245 -25.62 18.32 -3.73
CA CYS A 245 -24.89 17.06 -3.81
C CYS A 245 -25.59 16.08 -4.77
N ALA A 246 -24.85 15.57 -5.75
CA ALA A 246 -25.37 14.69 -6.80
C ALA A 246 -26.14 13.46 -6.29
N VAL A 247 -25.81 12.93 -5.10
CA VAL A 247 -26.46 11.72 -4.55
C VAL A 247 -27.33 11.96 -3.32
N CYS A 248 -26.95 12.89 -2.42
CA CYS A 248 -27.71 13.14 -1.18
C CYS A 248 -28.36 14.53 -1.10
N GLY A 249 -28.27 15.34 -2.16
CA GLY A 249 -28.82 16.70 -2.23
C GLY A 249 -30.35 16.75 -2.20
N ASP A 250 -30.90 17.96 -2.31
CA ASP A 250 -32.35 18.19 -2.28
C ASP A 250 -33.02 17.77 -3.60
N ALA A 251 -32.25 17.72 -4.70
CA ALA A 251 -32.64 17.19 -6.00
C ALA A 251 -31.51 16.30 -6.57
N PRO A 252 -31.37 15.04 -6.11
CA PRO A 252 -30.26 14.18 -6.51
C PRO A 252 -30.37 13.74 -7.98
N THR A 253 -29.23 13.80 -8.67
CA THR A 253 -29.06 13.35 -10.07
C THR A 253 -28.67 11.88 -10.14
N ILE A 254 -27.92 11.38 -9.16
CA ILE A 254 -27.56 9.97 -8.98
C ILE A 254 -28.70 9.29 -8.21
N LYS A 255 -29.48 8.45 -8.90
CA LYS A 255 -30.63 7.71 -8.34
C LYS A 255 -30.43 6.19 -8.34
N GLU A 256 -29.40 5.73 -9.04
CA GLU A 256 -28.96 4.34 -9.16
C GLU A 256 -27.42 4.30 -9.15
N LEU A 257 -26.85 3.11 -9.00
CA LEU A 257 -25.39 2.95 -8.99
C LEU A 257 -24.86 2.98 -10.42
N VAL A 258 -23.86 3.85 -10.65
CA VAL A 258 -23.18 3.98 -11.95
C VAL A 258 -22.00 3.01 -12.06
N ASP A 259 -21.43 2.84 -13.26
CA ASP A 259 -20.16 2.13 -13.40
C ASP A 259 -19.02 3.00 -12.83
N TYR A 260 -18.54 2.65 -11.64
CA TYR A 260 -17.43 3.35 -10.98
C TYR A 260 -16.06 3.07 -11.60
N VAL A 261 -15.91 1.99 -12.39
CA VAL A 261 -14.70 1.76 -13.20
C VAL A 261 -14.65 2.76 -14.35
N GLN A 262 -15.76 2.92 -15.07
CA GLN A 262 -15.86 3.91 -16.14
C GLN A 262 -15.79 5.34 -15.62
N PHE A 263 -16.42 5.63 -14.47
CA PHE A 263 -16.48 6.96 -13.87
C PHE A 263 -15.15 7.41 -13.22
N CYS A 264 -14.39 6.48 -12.63
CA CYS A 264 -13.10 6.79 -11.99
C CYS A 264 -11.88 6.45 -12.88
N GLY A 265 -12.05 5.68 -13.96
CA GLY A 265 -10.96 5.23 -14.84
C GLY A 265 -9.93 4.28 -14.18
N ALA A 266 -10.30 3.62 -13.09
CA ALA A 266 -9.50 2.62 -12.38
C ALA A 266 -10.41 1.52 -11.84
N ARG A 267 -9.90 0.28 -11.73
CA ARG A 267 -10.69 -0.85 -11.25
C ARG A 267 -10.55 -1.06 -9.74
N PRO A 268 -11.62 -1.51 -9.05
CA PRO A 268 -11.55 -2.00 -7.66
C PRO A 268 -10.51 -3.10 -7.39
N ASP A 269 -10.15 -3.89 -8.42
CA ASP A 269 -9.18 -4.98 -8.38
C ASP A 269 -7.81 -4.63 -8.98
N ASP A 270 -7.50 -3.33 -9.18
CA ASP A 270 -6.18 -2.82 -9.62
C ASP A 270 -5.09 -2.96 -8.51
N LYS A 271 -4.98 -4.13 -7.90
CA LYS A 271 -3.91 -4.49 -6.95
C LYS A 271 -2.70 -5.01 -7.70
N THR A 272 -1.51 -4.79 -7.15
CA THR A 272 -0.28 -5.34 -7.74
C THR A 272 -0.26 -6.85 -7.50
N LYS A 273 -0.45 -7.67 -8.55
CA LYS A 273 -0.26 -9.13 -8.45
C LYS A 273 1.13 -9.41 -7.83
N PRO A 274 1.25 -10.33 -6.87
CA PRO A 274 2.52 -10.64 -6.24
C PRO A 274 3.52 -11.12 -7.30
N VAL A 275 4.56 -10.32 -7.51
CA VAL A 275 5.60 -10.59 -8.52
C VAL A 275 6.56 -11.61 -7.95
N LYS A 276 6.97 -12.60 -8.75
CA LYS A 276 8.19 -13.33 -8.47
C LYS A 276 9.34 -12.35 -8.68
N MET A 277 9.82 -11.76 -7.58
CA MET A 277 10.87 -10.73 -7.59
C MET A 277 12.08 -11.22 -8.39
N ILE A 278 12.60 -10.35 -9.25
CA ILE A 278 13.76 -10.69 -10.08
C ILE A 278 15.00 -10.72 -9.16
N PRO A 279 15.84 -11.77 -9.21
CA PRO A 279 17.07 -11.84 -8.42
C PRO A 279 17.95 -10.61 -8.64
N ALA A 280 18.57 -10.09 -7.57
CA ALA A 280 19.32 -8.82 -7.65
C ALA A 280 20.47 -8.84 -8.66
N ASN A 281 21.04 -10.02 -8.95
CA ASN A 281 22.07 -10.24 -9.97
C ASN A 281 21.56 -10.22 -11.43
N GLU A 282 20.24 -10.14 -11.65
CA GLU A 282 19.60 -10.00 -12.97
C GLU A 282 19.01 -8.58 -13.18
N ARG A 283 19.35 -7.64 -12.30
CA ARG A 283 18.89 -6.25 -12.26
C ARG A 283 20.08 -5.30 -12.33
N ILE A 284 19.86 -4.05 -12.68
CA ILE A 284 20.93 -3.03 -12.77
C ILE A 284 20.81 -2.02 -11.63
N THR A 285 21.93 -1.63 -11.01
CA THR A 285 21.93 -0.53 -10.03
C THR A 285 21.84 0.82 -10.75
N VAL A 286 21.37 1.86 -10.05
CA VAL A 286 21.35 3.23 -10.59
C VAL A 286 22.75 3.75 -10.92
N ARG A 287 23.79 3.31 -10.19
CA ARG A 287 25.19 3.70 -10.44
C ARG A 287 25.75 3.01 -11.70
N ASP A 288 25.48 1.72 -11.88
CA ASP A 288 25.87 1.01 -13.11
C ASP A 288 25.13 1.56 -14.33
N LEU A 289 23.85 1.90 -14.17
CA LEU A 289 23.07 2.56 -15.23
C LEU A 289 23.66 3.92 -15.60
N HIS A 290 23.98 4.76 -14.61
CA HIS A 290 24.59 6.06 -14.83
C HIS A 290 25.95 5.93 -15.55
N ALA A 291 26.80 4.99 -15.12
CA ALA A 291 28.07 4.70 -15.78
C ALA A 291 27.89 4.27 -17.25
N ARG A 292 26.86 3.46 -17.55
CA ARG A 292 26.54 3.05 -18.93
C ARG A 292 25.97 4.19 -19.79
N LEU A 293 25.16 5.07 -19.22
CA LEU A 293 24.60 6.23 -19.94
C LEU A 293 25.68 7.28 -20.27
N ASN A 294 26.71 7.39 -19.43
CA ASN A 294 27.83 8.32 -19.61
C ASN A 294 29.05 7.71 -20.31
N ALA A 295 28.97 6.45 -20.76
CA ALA A 295 30.05 5.80 -21.49
C ALA A 295 30.19 6.40 -22.90
N VAL A 296 31.17 7.27 -23.10
CA VAL A 296 31.50 7.82 -24.43
C VAL A 296 31.92 6.68 -25.36
N PRO A 297 31.35 6.56 -26.57
CA PRO A 297 31.82 5.58 -27.55
C PRO A 297 33.23 5.95 -28.01
N THR A 298 34.23 5.19 -27.58
CA THR A 298 35.64 5.47 -27.84
C THR A 298 35.96 5.30 -29.34
N THR A 299 35.98 6.39 -30.09
CA THR A 299 36.48 6.42 -31.47
C THR A 299 38.00 6.55 -31.50
N THR A 300 38.64 5.70 -32.30
CA THR A 300 40.08 5.56 -32.41
C THR A 300 40.71 6.74 -33.17
N ALA A 301 41.70 7.42 -32.58
CA ALA A 301 42.68 8.24 -33.31
C ALA A 301 43.97 8.40 -32.51
N ALA A 302 45.11 8.43 -33.21
CA ALA A 302 46.45 8.55 -32.62
C ALA A 302 47.04 9.96 -32.78
N ALA A 303 48.27 10.13 -32.27
CA ALA A 303 49.21 11.25 -32.42
C ALA A 303 49.23 12.35 -31.32
N SER A 304 50.26 12.26 -30.46
CA SER A 304 51.24 13.31 -30.07
C SER A 304 50.80 14.79 -29.93
N ALA A 305 51.27 15.58 -28.95
CA ALA A 305 52.66 15.66 -28.51
C ALA A 305 52.89 16.50 -27.22
N THR A 306 54.08 16.30 -26.62
CA THR A 306 54.93 17.26 -25.86
C THR A 306 54.49 17.91 -24.54
N ALA A 307 55.28 17.56 -23.51
CA ALA A 307 55.99 18.45 -22.58
C ALA A 307 55.20 19.33 -21.57
N ALA A 308 55.30 18.95 -20.30
CA ALA A 308 55.15 19.84 -19.15
C ALA A 308 56.52 20.08 -18.49
N ALA A 309 56.79 21.31 -18.05
CA ALA A 309 58.06 21.74 -17.48
C ALA A 309 58.04 21.82 -15.94
N ASP A 310 59.22 22.00 -15.36
CA ASP A 310 59.49 22.24 -13.94
C ASP A 310 58.58 23.29 -13.27
N SER A 311 58.26 23.08 -11.98
CA SER A 311 58.90 23.87 -10.89
C SER A 311 58.31 23.61 -9.49
N THR A 312 59.21 23.48 -8.50
CA THR A 312 59.18 23.94 -7.09
C THR A 312 57.85 24.32 -6.40
N THR A 313 57.58 24.04 -5.11
CA THR A 313 58.50 24.13 -3.94
C THR A 313 57.95 23.45 -2.65
N LYS A 314 58.87 23.19 -1.70
CA LYS A 314 58.74 23.03 -0.22
C LYS A 314 57.66 23.90 0.48
N ALA A 315 57.27 23.71 1.75
CA ALA A 315 57.31 22.63 2.77
C ALA A 315 56.71 23.17 4.11
N ALA A 316 56.90 22.45 5.23
CA ALA A 316 56.52 22.73 6.64
C ALA A 316 55.03 22.46 6.99
N SER A 317 54.62 21.62 7.97
CA SER A 317 55.11 21.11 9.28
C SER A 317 54.47 21.81 10.49
N ILE A 318 54.51 21.14 11.67
CA ILE A 318 53.86 21.48 12.96
C ILE A 318 52.40 20.94 12.98
N SER A 319 52.03 19.82 13.62
CA SER A 319 52.29 19.25 14.96
C SER A 319 51.46 19.87 16.10
N SER A 320 50.51 19.10 16.65
CA SER A 320 50.08 19.23 18.05
C SER A 320 49.54 17.89 18.57
N SER A 321 49.97 17.54 19.78
CA SER A 321 49.69 16.28 20.48
C SER A 321 48.85 16.55 21.73
N ALA A 322 47.91 15.65 22.05
CA ALA A 322 47.45 15.36 23.41
C ALA A 322 46.68 14.01 23.38
N THR A 323 47.21 12.89 23.86
CA THR A 323 47.23 12.41 25.26
C THR A 323 45.86 12.34 25.95
N THR A 324 45.39 11.12 26.18
CA THR A 324 44.49 10.76 27.28
C THR A 324 44.97 9.44 27.88
N ASP A 325 45.40 9.47 29.14
CA ASP A 325 45.58 8.27 29.95
C ASP A 325 44.23 7.59 30.23
N GLY A 326 44.26 6.29 30.49
CA GLY A 326 43.11 5.53 30.99
C GLY A 326 43.41 4.87 32.33
N THR A 327 42.40 4.28 32.98
CA THR A 327 42.60 3.24 34.01
C THR A 327 41.31 2.46 34.33
N THR A 328 41.37 1.11 34.20
CA THR A 328 40.78 0.06 35.09
C THR A 328 39.26 0.08 35.45
N THR A 329 38.48 -1.00 35.68
CA THR A 329 38.60 -2.48 35.83
C THR A 329 37.14 -3.07 35.88
N ALA A 330 36.78 -4.36 35.85
CA ALA A 330 37.42 -5.68 35.67
C ALA A 330 36.33 -6.77 35.37
N ALA A 331 36.76 -7.99 35.03
CA ALA A 331 35.99 -9.26 34.97
C ALA A 331 34.91 -9.38 33.85
N ASN A 332 34.60 -10.56 33.31
CA ASN A 332 34.83 -11.93 33.81
C ASN A 332 35.17 -12.95 32.70
N SER A 333 35.57 -14.18 33.09
CA SER A 333 36.18 -15.22 32.24
C SER A 333 35.20 -16.30 31.72
N THR A 334 35.75 -17.33 31.04
CA THR A 334 35.17 -18.58 30.48
C THR A 334 34.25 -18.44 29.24
N THR A 335 34.32 -19.28 28.21
CA THR A 335 35.02 -20.58 28.04
C THR A 335 35.49 -20.80 26.59
N VAL A 336 36.54 -21.60 26.38
CA VAL A 336 37.05 -22.00 25.06
C VAL A 336 36.60 -23.42 24.71
N THR A 337 36.06 -23.59 23.50
CA THR A 337 36.09 -24.86 22.74
C THR A 337 36.54 -24.57 21.30
N ASN A 338 37.19 -25.54 20.66
CA ASN A 338 38.13 -25.29 19.57
C ASN A 338 38.04 -26.37 18.47
N VAL A 339 38.55 -26.05 17.26
CA VAL A 339 38.84 -26.96 16.13
C VAL A 339 37.61 -27.43 15.29
N PRO A 340 37.70 -27.62 13.95
CA PRO A 340 38.83 -27.41 13.02
C PRO A 340 38.62 -26.35 11.92
N THR A 341 39.74 -25.79 11.46
CA THR A 341 39.92 -25.21 10.12
C THR A 341 39.88 -26.29 9.03
N THR A 342 39.22 -26.01 7.91
CA THR A 342 39.38 -26.77 6.66
C THR A 342 39.82 -25.87 5.50
N SER A 343 40.63 -26.45 4.62
CA SER A 343 41.39 -25.81 3.56
C SER A 343 40.58 -24.91 2.62
N SER A 344 41.21 -23.81 2.23
CA SER A 344 41.00 -23.12 0.95
C SER A 344 40.77 -24.10 -0.20
N ALA A 345 39.70 -23.87 -0.97
CA ALA A 345 39.50 -24.42 -2.31
C ALA A 345 39.42 -23.24 -3.28
N ALA A 346 40.29 -23.23 -4.28
CA ALA A 346 40.40 -22.12 -5.23
C ALA A 346 39.16 -22.05 -6.15
N ALA A 347 38.70 -20.82 -6.42
CA ALA A 347 37.71 -20.58 -7.46
C ALA A 347 38.30 -20.90 -8.86
N PRO A 348 37.56 -21.54 -9.77
CA PRO A 348 38.02 -21.76 -11.14
C PRO A 348 38.13 -20.42 -11.90
N ALA A 349 39.11 -20.36 -12.81
CA ALA A 349 39.51 -19.13 -13.48
C ALA A 349 38.39 -18.50 -14.33
N ALA A 350 38.38 -17.17 -14.37
CA ALA A 350 37.50 -16.40 -15.25
C ALA A 350 37.83 -16.67 -16.73
N THR A 351 36.87 -17.24 -17.46
CA THR A 351 37.02 -17.47 -18.90
C THR A 351 36.70 -16.20 -19.69
N SER A 352 37.76 -15.57 -20.20
CA SER A 352 37.77 -14.57 -21.28
C SER A 352 36.52 -13.67 -21.44
N THR A 353 36.57 -12.47 -20.87
CA THR A 353 35.72 -11.35 -21.33
C THR A 353 36.15 -10.98 -22.75
N ALA A 354 35.39 -11.43 -23.75
CA ALA A 354 35.53 -10.94 -25.10
C ALA A 354 35.18 -9.45 -25.15
N ASP A 355 36.03 -8.68 -25.79
CA ASP A 355 35.87 -7.25 -26.04
C ASP A 355 34.49 -6.95 -26.66
N ARG A 356 33.63 -6.28 -25.89
CA ARG A 356 32.35 -5.73 -26.35
C ARG A 356 32.28 -4.29 -25.88
N SER A 357 32.29 -3.38 -26.85
CA SER A 357 31.84 -2.01 -26.65
C SER A 357 30.46 -1.98 -25.96
N PRO A 358 30.20 -1.03 -25.07
CA PRO A 358 28.95 -1.01 -24.30
C PRO A 358 27.75 -0.92 -25.24
N SER A 359 26.91 -1.96 -25.23
CA SER A 359 25.64 -1.99 -25.96
C SER A 359 24.81 -0.75 -25.64
N PRO A 360 24.26 -0.05 -26.66
CA PRO A 360 23.43 1.12 -26.45
C PRO A 360 22.26 0.79 -25.53
N VAL A 361 21.98 1.70 -24.59
CA VAL A 361 20.92 1.54 -23.60
C VAL A 361 19.66 2.22 -24.10
N VAL A 362 18.53 1.51 -24.06
CA VAL A 362 17.20 2.10 -24.25
C VAL A 362 16.49 2.10 -22.92
N LEU A 363 16.02 3.27 -22.50
CA LEU A 363 15.35 3.50 -21.22
C LEU A 363 13.84 3.45 -21.42
N LEU A 364 13.18 2.42 -20.90
CA LEU A 364 11.72 2.27 -20.95
C LEU A 364 11.10 2.69 -19.61
N ASP A 365 10.40 3.82 -19.59
CA ASP A 365 9.72 4.31 -18.40
C ASP A 365 8.27 3.84 -18.37
N VAL A 366 7.95 2.97 -17.40
CA VAL A 366 6.62 2.35 -17.27
C VAL A 366 5.69 3.06 -16.28
N ARG A 367 6.05 4.27 -15.84
CA ARG A 367 5.16 5.12 -15.03
C ARG A 367 4.00 5.69 -15.87
N ALA A 368 2.96 6.16 -15.19
CA ALA A 368 1.88 6.93 -15.80
C ALA A 368 2.42 8.20 -16.52
N PRO A 369 1.79 8.66 -17.61
CA PRO A 369 2.28 9.82 -18.38
C PRO A 369 2.37 11.10 -17.54
N VAL A 370 1.48 11.28 -16.56
CA VAL A 370 1.51 12.42 -15.63
C VAL A 370 2.78 12.42 -14.75
N GLN A 371 3.26 11.24 -14.35
CA GLN A 371 4.48 11.12 -13.55
C GLN A 371 5.74 11.33 -14.41
N PHE A 372 5.71 10.83 -15.65
CA PHE A 372 6.75 11.06 -16.64
C PHE A 372 6.89 12.56 -16.99
N GLY A 373 5.77 13.27 -17.09
CA GLY A 373 5.72 14.71 -17.33
C GLY A 373 6.24 15.58 -16.19
N ILE A 374 6.30 15.08 -14.95
CA ILE A 374 6.93 15.80 -13.82
C ILE A 374 8.46 15.80 -13.97
N ALA A 375 9.04 14.63 -14.17
CA ALA A 375 10.48 14.44 -14.37
C ALA A 375 10.74 13.04 -14.96
N HIS A 376 11.73 12.93 -15.86
CA HIS A 376 12.17 11.69 -16.47
C HIS A 376 13.65 11.76 -16.83
N LEU A 377 14.31 10.61 -17.02
CA LEU A 377 15.70 10.58 -17.48
C LEU A 377 15.79 10.99 -18.96
N PRO A 378 16.83 11.73 -19.39
CA PRO A 378 17.01 12.07 -20.80
C PRO A 378 16.95 10.84 -21.71
N ASN A 379 16.28 10.97 -22.85
CA ASN A 379 16.08 9.91 -23.85
C ASN A 379 15.31 8.67 -23.36
N SER A 380 14.60 8.75 -22.23
CA SER A 380 13.66 7.69 -21.83
C SER A 380 12.34 7.78 -22.60
N ILE A 381 11.76 6.60 -22.86
CA ILE A 381 10.55 6.43 -23.67
C ILE A 381 9.43 5.95 -22.74
N ASN A 382 8.32 6.70 -22.68
CA ASN A 382 7.21 6.36 -21.81
C ASN A 382 6.24 5.37 -22.47
N VAL A 383 6.19 4.15 -21.93
CA VAL A 383 5.17 3.13 -22.23
C VAL A 383 4.60 2.66 -20.88
N PRO A 384 3.51 3.29 -20.39
CA PRO A 384 2.96 2.99 -19.07
C PRO A 384 2.69 1.50 -18.88
N TRP A 385 2.96 0.96 -17.69
CA TRP A 385 2.79 -0.47 -17.39
C TRP A 385 1.37 -1.00 -17.73
N ARG A 386 0.34 -0.15 -17.58
CA ARG A 386 -1.05 -0.48 -17.94
C ARG A 386 -1.24 -0.73 -19.44
N ASP A 387 -0.52 -0.02 -20.28
CA ASP A 387 -0.60 -0.09 -21.74
C ASP A 387 0.43 -1.08 -22.33
N LEU A 388 1.47 -1.42 -21.56
CA LEU A 388 2.57 -2.28 -22.01
C LEU A 388 2.10 -3.60 -22.68
N PRO A 389 1.08 -4.34 -22.19
CA PRO A 389 0.62 -5.56 -22.84
C PRO A 389 0.00 -5.35 -24.23
N SER A 390 -0.52 -4.15 -24.55
CA SER A 390 -1.05 -3.82 -25.88
C SER A 390 -0.03 -3.14 -26.79
N ARG A 391 1.15 -2.76 -26.26
CA ARG A 391 2.24 -2.06 -26.96
C ARG A 391 3.53 -2.89 -27.06
N LEU A 392 3.43 -4.21 -26.97
CA LEU A 392 4.57 -5.13 -27.02
C LEU A 392 5.37 -5.03 -28.33
N ASP A 393 4.70 -4.86 -29.47
CA ASP A 393 5.36 -4.74 -30.78
C ASP A 393 6.16 -3.43 -30.90
N GLU A 394 5.66 -2.35 -30.30
CA GLU A 394 6.38 -1.07 -30.21
C GLU A 394 7.66 -1.26 -29.38
N VAL A 395 7.55 -1.86 -28.18
CA VAL A 395 8.72 -2.12 -27.32
C VAL A 395 9.73 -3.08 -27.98
N ARG A 396 9.25 -4.07 -28.75
CA ARG A 396 10.10 -4.96 -29.55
C ARG A 396 10.88 -4.18 -30.63
N ALA A 397 10.27 -3.19 -31.26
CA ALA A 397 10.93 -2.32 -32.23
C ALA A 397 11.97 -1.37 -31.59
N LEU A 398 11.78 -1.00 -30.32
CA LEU A 398 12.74 -0.18 -29.55
C LEU A 398 14.01 -0.93 -29.13
N ALA A 399 14.02 -2.27 -29.16
CA ALA A 399 15.14 -3.10 -28.71
C ALA A 399 15.68 -4.03 -29.82
N PRO A 400 16.22 -3.49 -30.93
CA PRO A 400 16.84 -4.31 -31.98
C PRO A 400 18.11 -5.01 -31.47
N ASN A 401 18.45 -6.14 -32.11
CA ASN A 401 19.58 -7.01 -31.73
C ASN A 401 20.86 -6.23 -31.37
N GLY A 402 21.35 -6.44 -30.13
CA GLY A 402 22.54 -5.76 -29.60
C GLY A 402 22.26 -4.53 -28.73
N THR A 403 21.00 -4.10 -28.63
CA THR A 403 20.54 -3.03 -27.71
C THR A 403 20.22 -3.62 -26.34
N SER A 404 20.43 -2.84 -25.27
CA SER A 404 20.12 -3.25 -23.90
C SER A 404 18.91 -2.46 -23.38
N LEU A 405 17.76 -3.13 -23.32
CA LEU A 405 16.53 -2.54 -22.79
C LEU A 405 16.58 -2.53 -21.26
N VAL A 406 16.51 -1.32 -20.68
CA VAL A 406 16.49 -1.09 -19.23
C VAL A 406 15.15 -0.47 -18.86
N VAL A 407 14.42 -1.13 -17.97
CA VAL A 407 13.08 -0.70 -17.55
C VAL A 407 13.14 0.02 -16.22
N LEU A 408 12.53 1.20 -16.15
CA LEU A 408 12.48 2.06 -14.98
C LEU A 408 11.04 2.38 -14.59
N CYS A 409 10.81 2.47 -13.28
CA CYS A 409 9.64 3.10 -12.71
C CYS A 409 10.05 3.93 -11.49
N ARG A 410 9.09 4.44 -10.72
CA ARG A 410 9.37 5.28 -9.55
C ARG A 410 10.24 4.58 -8.49
N ARG A 411 9.97 3.30 -8.20
CA ARG A 411 10.51 2.57 -7.03
C ARG A 411 11.17 1.22 -7.31
N GLY A 412 11.21 0.77 -8.56
CA GLY A 412 11.67 -0.57 -8.91
C GLY A 412 10.61 -1.68 -8.73
N ASN A 413 9.34 -1.34 -8.51
CA ASN A 413 8.23 -2.30 -8.35
C ASN A 413 7.63 -2.69 -9.72
N ASP A 414 6.98 -1.74 -10.41
CA ASP A 414 6.38 -2.00 -11.73
C ASP A 414 7.40 -2.30 -12.82
N SER A 415 8.64 -1.86 -12.68
CA SER A 415 9.72 -2.20 -13.60
C SER A 415 10.04 -3.70 -13.58
N GLN A 416 9.98 -4.36 -12.41
CA GLN A 416 10.09 -5.83 -12.34
C GLN A 416 8.89 -6.54 -12.98
N ARG A 417 7.68 -5.99 -12.86
CA ARG A 417 6.46 -6.53 -13.51
C ARG A 417 6.57 -6.43 -15.03
N ALA A 418 7.01 -5.28 -15.51
CA ALA A 418 7.30 -5.02 -16.91
C ALA A 418 8.37 -5.97 -17.45
N VAL A 419 9.51 -6.13 -16.77
CA VAL A 419 10.56 -7.07 -17.19
C VAL A 419 10.07 -8.52 -17.17
N ALA A 420 9.32 -8.95 -16.15
CA ALA A 420 8.74 -10.29 -16.15
C ALA A 420 7.85 -10.51 -17.38
N LYS A 421 6.95 -9.55 -17.68
CA LYS A 421 6.06 -9.65 -18.84
C LYS A 421 6.79 -9.56 -20.19
N LEU A 422 7.84 -8.74 -20.30
CA LEU A 422 8.64 -8.61 -21.51
C LEU A 422 9.46 -9.88 -21.76
N ARG A 423 10.04 -10.49 -20.72
CA ARG A 423 10.77 -11.76 -20.82
C ARG A 423 9.85 -12.93 -21.19
N GLU A 424 8.60 -12.97 -20.72
CA GLU A 424 7.58 -13.95 -21.19
C GLU A 424 7.37 -13.89 -22.71
N GLU A 425 7.46 -12.68 -23.30
CA GLU A 425 7.27 -12.42 -24.73
C GLU A 425 8.59 -12.49 -25.54
N GLY A 426 9.67 -12.97 -24.91
CA GLY A 426 11.00 -13.12 -25.52
C GLY A 426 11.76 -11.81 -25.72
N ILE A 427 11.46 -10.76 -24.95
CA ILE A 427 12.16 -9.47 -25.00
C ILE A 427 13.14 -9.39 -23.82
N GLU A 428 14.44 -9.52 -24.13
CA GLU A 428 15.53 -9.43 -23.17
C GLU A 428 15.64 -8.03 -22.57
N CYS A 429 15.51 -7.95 -21.24
CA CYS A 429 15.55 -6.69 -20.51
C CYS A 429 15.90 -6.89 -19.03
N VAL A 430 16.37 -5.81 -18.40
CA VAL A 430 16.66 -5.71 -16.96
C VAL A 430 15.95 -4.49 -16.38
N ASP A 431 15.69 -4.50 -15.08
CA ASP A 431 15.07 -3.36 -14.41
C ASP A 431 16.01 -2.66 -13.42
N VAL A 432 15.72 -1.39 -13.13
CA VAL A 432 16.52 -0.55 -12.24
C VAL A 432 16.16 -0.80 -10.77
N ILE A 433 17.11 -1.27 -9.98
CA ILE A 433 16.95 -1.47 -8.54
C ILE A 433 16.61 -0.12 -7.87
N GLY A 434 15.44 -0.06 -7.22
CA GLY A 434 14.96 1.14 -6.52
C GLY A 434 14.40 2.26 -7.42
N GLY A 435 14.47 2.11 -8.75
CA GLY A 435 13.90 3.06 -9.71
C GLY A 435 14.44 4.49 -9.57
N LEU A 436 13.59 5.47 -9.90
CA LEU A 436 13.96 6.90 -9.85
C LEU A 436 14.10 7.46 -8.43
N GLU A 437 13.46 6.89 -7.41
CA GLU A 437 13.72 7.26 -6.01
C GLU A 437 15.16 6.90 -5.61
N ALA A 438 15.71 5.78 -6.08
CA ALA A 438 17.12 5.45 -5.91
C ALA A 438 18.04 6.32 -6.78
N TRP A 439 17.66 6.67 -8.01
CA TRP A 439 18.44 7.59 -8.85
C TRP A 439 18.60 8.95 -8.16
N SER A 440 17.51 9.48 -7.62
CA SER A 440 17.51 10.72 -6.84
C SER A 440 18.26 10.61 -5.50
N ALA A 441 18.53 9.40 -4.99
CA ALA A 441 19.30 9.19 -3.77
C ALA A 441 20.81 9.03 -4.02
N ASP A 442 21.18 8.28 -5.05
CA ASP A 442 22.55 7.77 -5.26
C ASP A 442 23.27 8.38 -6.47
N VAL A 443 22.59 9.14 -7.32
CA VAL A 443 23.13 9.64 -8.60
C VAL A 443 22.90 11.15 -8.76
N ASP A 444 21.66 11.61 -8.60
CA ASP A 444 21.28 13.01 -8.84
C ASP A 444 20.32 13.53 -7.75
N PRO A 445 20.85 14.09 -6.64
CA PRO A 445 20.04 14.63 -5.54
C PRO A 445 19.06 15.74 -5.93
N GLU A 446 19.30 16.44 -7.05
CA GLU A 446 18.41 17.49 -7.56
C GLU A 446 17.26 16.92 -8.42
N PHE A 447 17.31 15.64 -8.80
CA PHE A 447 16.24 14.98 -9.55
C PHE A 447 14.94 14.96 -8.73
N PRO A 448 13.82 15.52 -9.24
CA PRO A 448 12.61 15.72 -8.45
C PRO A 448 12.04 14.45 -7.79
N ARG A 449 11.87 14.50 -6.47
CA ARG A 449 11.09 13.52 -5.71
C ARG A 449 9.66 14.03 -5.55
N TYR A 450 8.72 13.25 -6.06
CA TYR A 450 7.27 13.37 -5.88
C TYR A 450 6.75 12.09 -5.21
#